data_AF-A0A117IV70-F1
#
_entry.id   AF-A0A117IV70-F1
#
_cell.length_a   1.000
_cell.length_b   1.000
_cell.length_c   1.000
_cell.angle_alpha   90.00
_cell.angle_beta   90.00
_cell.angle_gamma   90.00
#
_symmetry.space_group_name_H-M   'P 1'
#
loop_
_entity.id
_entity.type
_entity.pdbx_description
1 polymer ?
#
loop_
_entity_poly.entity_id
_entity_poly.type
_entity_poly.pdbx_seq_one_letter_code
_entity_poly.pdbx_strand_id
1 'polypeptide(L)'
;DPAGSEAPAPLPRLVVLVDDYDALVAPALGSPGRPAAGSVVRALEAVARDGERLGVHLVASSASPERTADTELARRARLRVVLDAPPVAPGPDDPAPGRGRLGHPDGRVTPFQAGRVTGRIPRTATLRPTVVPLEWERMGDPPARRPLRELGNGPTDLALLASALDRAARSVEALPVPPLAPTSGTAGTAR
;
A
#
# COMPACT_ATOMS: atom_id res chain seq x y z
N ASP A 1 -12.91 14.40 -45.75
CA ASP A 1 -12.58 13.94 -44.40
C ASP A 1 -12.51 15.08 -43.43
N PRO A 2 -13.43 15.20 -42.47
CA PRO A 2 -13.19 16.05 -41.32
C PRO A 2 -12.14 15.34 -40.45
N ALA A 3 -11.03 16.02 -40.21
CA ALA A 3 -9.98 15.58 -39.29
C ALA A 3 -10.61 15.23 -37.93
N GLY A 4 -10.41 13.99 -37.48
CA GLY A 4 -10.84 13.55 -36.17
C GLY A 4 -10.20 14.42 -35.10
N SER A 5 -11.03 15.13 -34.34
CA SER A 5 -10.64 15.76 -33.09
C SER A 5 -10.15 14.68 -32.14
N GLU A 6 -8.84 14.49 -32.03
CA GLU A 6 -8.23 13.59 -31.06
C GLU A 6 -8.53 14.16 -29.66
N ALA A 7 -9.39 13.47 -28.92
CA ALA A 7 -9.72 13.87 -27.55
C ALA A 7 -8.43 13.87 -26.71
N PRO A 8 -8.20 14.89 -25.87
CA PRO A 8 -6.99 14.96 -25.06
C PRO A 8 -6.86 13.69 -24.21
N ALA A 9 -5.64 13.13 -24.17
CA ALA A 9 -5.35 11.92 -23.41
C ALA A 9 -5.74 12.12 -21.93
N PRO A 10 -6.33 11.10 -21.28
CA PRO A 10 -6.75 11.21 -19.89
C PRO A 10 -5.55 11.54 -19.00
N LEU A 11 -5.74 12.49 -18.09
CA LEU A 11 -4.70 12.86 -17.14
C LEU A 11 -4.35 11.65 -16.24
N PRO A 12 -3.07 11.47 -15.90
CA PRO A 12 -2.66 10.49 -14.90
C PRO A 12 -3.40 10.72 -13.58
N ARG A 13 -3.89 9.65 -12.97
CA ARG A 13 -4.41 9.72 -11.59
C ARG A 13 -3.24 9.84 -10.63
N LEU A 14 -3.31 10.79 -9.70
CA LEU A 14 -2.32 10.97 -8.64
C LEU A 14 -2.86 10.36 -7.34
N VAL A 15 -2.11 9.47 -6.72
CA VAL A 15 -2.42 8.99 -5.36
C VAL A 15 -1.41 9.60 -4.39
N VAL A 16 -1.92 10.38 -3.44
CA VAL A 16 -1.14 10.97 -2.35
C VAL A 16 -1.29 10.06 -1.15
N LEU A 17 -0.16 9.48 -0.70
CA LEU A 17 -0.08 8.64 0.48
C LEU A 17 0.52 9.46 1.63
N VAL A 18 -0.19 9.51 2.75
CA VAL A 18 0.25 10.20 3.96
C VAL A 18 0.30 9.21 5.10
N ASP A 19 1.50 8.90 5.55
CA ASP A 19 1.68 8.08 6.75
C ASP A 19 1.61 8.96 8.01
N ASP A 20 1.15 8.39 9.12
CA ASP A 20 1.05 9.05 10.43
C ASP A 20 0.41 10.45 10.37
N TYR A 21 -0.76 10.55 9.73
CA TYR A 21 -1.46 11.83 9.55
C TYR A 21 -1.76 12.55 10.87
N ASP A 22 -1.93 11.81 11.98
CA ASP A 22 -2.06 12.41 13.31
C ASP A 22 -0.82 13.19 13.75
N ALA A 23 0.39 12.79 13.35
CA ALA A 23 1.60 13.57 13.57
C ALA A 23 1.62 14.87 12.73
N LEU A 24 0.84 14.89 11.63
CA LEU A 24 0.64 16.07 10.80
C LEU A 24 -0.42 17.03 11.36
N VAL A 25 -1.41 16.57 12.12
CA VAL A 25 -2.49 17.46 12.62
C VAL A 25 -2.43 17.74 14.12
N ALA A 26 -1.67 16.95 14.89
CA ALA A 26 -1.49 17.13 16.33
C ALA A 26 0.02 17.24 16.70
N PRO A 27 0.44 18.29 17.44
CA PRO A 27 -0.37 19.42 17.89
C PRO A 27 -0.81 20.31 16.72
N ALA A 28 -1.89 21.05 16.94
CA ALA A 28 -2.57 21.83 15.91
C ALA A 28 -1.64 22.90 15.28
N LEU A 29 -2.03 23.36 14.09
CA LEU A 29 -1.36 24.48 13.43
C LEU A 29 -1.31 25.70 14.37
N GLY A 30 -0.11 26.27 14.55
CA GLY A 30 0.10 27.45 15.41
C GLY A 30 0.65 27.14 16.80
N SER A 31 0.81 25.86 17.19
CA SER A 31 1.52 25.52 18.42
C SER A 31 3.01 25.92 18.37
N PRO A 32 3.56 26.55 19.42
CA PRO A 32 4.98 26.91 19.48
C PRO A 32 5.83 25.64 19.36
N GLY A 33 6.70 25.60 18.34
CA GLY A 33 7.51 24.42 17.98
C GLY A 33 7.19 23.82 16.61
N ARG A 34 6.22 24.36 15.86
CA ARG A 34 5.80 23.78 14.57
C ARG A 34 5.69 24.78 13.43
N PRO A 35 6.80 25.19 12.78
CA PRO A 35 6.80 26.23 11.77
C PRO A 35 6.33 25.79 10.37
N ALA A 36 6.33 24.49 10.04
CA ALA A 36 6.32 24.04 8.64
C ALA A 36 5.17 23.10 8.22
N ALA A 37 4.34 22.59 9.13
CA ALA A 37 3.30 21.62 8.78
C ALA A 37 1.99 22.25 8.28
N GLY A 38 1.76 23.54 8.53
CA GLY A 38 0.49 24.19 8.20
C GLY A 38 0.15 24.24 6.71
N SER A 39 1.14 24.55 5.87
CA SER A 39 0.96 24.56 4.42
C SER A 39 0.66 23.15 3.89
N VAL A 40 1.37 22.14 4.39
CA VAL A 40 1.14 20.73 4.05
C VAL A 40 -0.28 20.31 4.44
N VAL A 41 -0.71 20.56 5.68
CA VAL A 41 -2.07 20.23 6.14
C VAL A 41 -3.12 20.95 5.28
N ARG A 42 -2.95 22.25 4.99
CA ARG A 42 -3.87 22.98 4.11
C ARG A 42 -3.92 22.39 2.69
N ALA A 43 -2.79 21.99 2.14
CA ALA A 43 -2.74 21.35 0.83
C ALA A 43 -3.47 19.98 0.85
N LEU A 44 -3.25 19.16 1.88
CA LEU A 44 -3.94 17.89 2.05
C LEU A 44 -5.45 18.08 2.22
N GLU A 45 -5.88 19.10 2.96
CA GLU A 45 -7.30 19.42 3.07
C GLU A 45 -7.89 19.91 1.73
N ALA A 46 -7.15 20.68 0.92
CA ALA A 46 -7.58 21.06 -0.42
C ALA A 46 -7.73 19.83 -1.32
N VAL A 47 -6.79 18.88 -1.26
CA VAL A 47 -6.92 17.59 -1.96
C VAL A 47 -8.13 16.80 -1.46
N ALA A 48 -8.38 16.75 -0.15
CA ALA A 48 -9.57 16.08 0.40
C ALA A 48 -10.88 16.71 -0.11
N ARG A 49 -10.92 18.04 -0.30
CA ARG A 49 -12.11 18.77 -0.80
C ARG A 49 -12.31 18.60 -2.30
N ASP A 50 -11.25 18.81 -3.08
CA ASP A 50 -11.35 19.07 -4.52
C ASP A 50 -10.61 18.03 -5.39
N GLY A 51 -9.82 17.14 -4.76
CA GLY A 51 -8.92 16.22 -5.46
C GLY A 51 -9.62 15.26 -6.41
N GLU A 52 -10.82 14.76 -6.06
CA GLU A 52 -11.60 13.84 -6.90
C GLU A 52 -11.83 14.42 -8.31
N ARG A 53 -12.18 15.71 -8.39
CA ARG A 53 -12.42 16.41 -9.66
C ARG A 53 -11.16 16.55 -10.52
N LEU A 54 -10.00 16.46 -9.89
CA LEU A 54 -8.67 16.60 -10.50
C LEU A 54 -7.99 15.24 -10.71
N GLY A 55 -8.65 14.12 -10.38
CA GLY A 55 -8.03 12.80 -10.41
C GLY A 55 -6.95 12.58 -9.34
N VAL A 56 -6.97 13.39 -8.27
CA VAL A 56 -6.07 13.27 -7.11
C VAL A 56 -6.78 12.58 -5.96
N HIS A 57 -6.29 11.41 -5.57
CA HIS A 57 -6.82 10.60 -4.48
C HIS A 57 -5.91 10.69 -3.26
N LEU A 58 -6.49 10.95 -2.09
CA LEU A 58 -5.76 11.01 -0.83
C LEU A 58 -6.05 9.77 0.01
N VAL A 59 -4.99 9.07 0.41
CA VAL A 59 -5.03 7.94 1.33
C VAL A 59 -4.11 8.28 2.49
N ALA A 60 -4.64 8.24 3.72
CA ALA A 60 -3.85 8.54 4.90
C ALA A 60 -3.99 7.45 5.96
N SER A 61 -2.91 7.18 6.67
CA SER A 61 -2.90 6.33 7.86
C SER A 61 -2.93 7.21 9.12
N SER A 62 -3.43 6.64 10.21
CA SER A 62 -3.31 7.22 11.54
C SER A 62 -3.38 6.13 12.59
N ALA A 63 -2.54 6.23 13.61
CA ALA A 63 -2.61 5.39 14.81
C ALA A 63 -3.54 5.98 15.88
N SER A 64 -3.95 7.24 15.72
CA SER A 64 -4.70 8.03 16.70
C SER A 64 -5.96 8.63 16.04
N PRO A 65 -6.99 7.81 15.71
CA PRO A 65 -8.17 8.28 14.98
C PRO A 65 -8.91 9.43 15.68
N GLU A 66 -8.87 9.48 17.01
CA GLU A 66 -9.40 10.57 17.82
C GLU A 66 -8.73 11.92 17.54
N ARG A 67 -7.46 11.93 17.11
CA ARG A 67 -6.72 13.16 16.76
C ARG A 67 -7.04 13.66 15.36
N THR A 68 -7.64 12.82 14.51
CA THR A 68 -7.92 13.12 13.10
C THR A 68 -9.41 13.24 12.81
N ALA A 69 -10.28 12.91 13.76
CA ALA A 69 -11.74 12.84 13.59
C ALA A 69 -12.36 14.15 13.05
N ASP A 70 -11.83 15.30 13.50
CA ASP A 70 -12.31 16.63 13.12
C ASP A 70 -11.63 17.22 11.87
N THR A 71 -10.85 16.43 11.16
CA THR A 71 -10.17 16.88 9.93
C THR A 71 -11.08 16.80 8.71
N GLU A 72 -10.76 17.59 7.68
CA GLU A 72 -11.51 17.54 6.42
C GLU A 72 -11.39 16.19 5.72
N LEU A 73 -10.21 15.56 5.82
CA LEU A 73 -9.99 14.20 5.35
C LEU A 73 -10.97 13.23 6.01
N ALA A 74 -11.05 13.21 7.35
CA ALA A 74 -11.90 12.26 8.07
C ALA A 74 -13.39 12.44 7.75
N ARG A 75 -13.85 13.69 7.58
CA ARG A 75 -15.23 14.00 7.17
C ARG A 75 -15.57 13.52 5.76
N ARG A 76 -14.62 13.61 4.82
CA ARG A 76 -14.86 13.28 3.40
C ARG A 76 -14.47 11.85 3.01
N ALA A 77 -13.71 11.15 3.85
CA ALA A 77 -13.28 9.78 3.60
C ALA A 77 -14.48 8.85 3.36
N ARG A 78 -14.65 8.40 2.11
CA ARG A 78 -15.69 7.47 1.69
C ARG A 78 -15.41 6.03 2.10
N LEU A 79 -14.13 5.65 2.12
CA LEU A 79 -13.68 4.33 2.55
C LEU A 79 -12.85 4.49 3.81
N ARG A 80 -13.09 3.63 4.79
CA ARG A 80 -12.33 3.61 6.05
C ARG A 80 -11.81 2.22 6.30
N VAL A 81 -10.48 2.08 6.36
CA VAL A 81 -9.81 0.83 6.70
C VAL A 81 -9.45 0.89 8.17
N VAL A 82 -9.94 -0.06 8.95
CA VAL A 82 -9.58 -0.23 10.36
C VAL A 82 -8.90 -1.58 10.51
N LEU A 83 -7.61 -1.58 10.84
CA LEU A 83 -6.87 -2.80 11.13
C LEU A 83 -7.13 -3.22 12.58
N ASP A 84 -7.22 -4.53 12.80
CA ASP A 84 -7.26 -5.07 14.16
C ASP A 84 -5.91 -4.83 14.83
N ALA A 85 -5.93 -4.46 16.12
CA ALA A 85 -4.71 -4.33 16.89
C ALA A 85 -4.01 -5.70 16.98
N PRO A 86 -2.70 -5.79 16.66
CA PRO A 86 -1.99 -7.04 16.83
C PRO A 86 -1.94 -7.41 18.32
N PRO A 87 -2.03 -8.70 18.67
CA PRO A 87 -1.87 -9.14 20.06
C PRO A 87 -0.47 -8.78 20.57
N VAL A 88 -0.38 -8.37 21.83
CA VAL A 88 0.88 -7.96 22.48
C VAL A 88 1.89 -9.12 22.56
N ALA A 89 1.38 -10.35 22.73
CA ALA A 89 2.16 -11.58 22.73
C ALA A 89 1.40 -12.63 21.88
N PRO A 90 1.67 -12.73 20.57
CA PRO A 90 0.96 -13.66 19.70
C PRO A 90 1.25 -15.11 20.06
N GLY A 91 0.20 -15.87 20.34
CA GLY A 91 0.19 -17.32 20.38
C GLY A 91 0.14 -17.95 18.97
N PRO A 92 0.35 -19.26 18.86
CA PRO A 92 0.33 -19.97 17.57
C PRO A 92 -1.03 -19.94 16.86
N ASP A 93 -2.12 -19.79 17.61
CA ASP A 93 -3.49 -19.73 17.08
C ASP A 93 -3.97 -18.30 16.82
N ASP A 94 -3.19 -17.29 17.20
CA ASP A 94 -3.57 -15.90 17.00
C ASP A 94 -3.54 -15.51 15.52
N PRO A 95 -4.46 -14.65 15.06
CA PRO A 95 -4.50 -14.23 13.67
C PRO A 95 -3.23 -13.47 13.30
N ALA A 96 -2.70 -13.77 12.11
CA ALA A 96 -1.59 -13.01 11.55
C ALA A 96 -1.97 -11.52 11.35
N PRO A 97 -1.01 -10.60 11.44
CA PRO A 97 -1.25 -9.18 11.15
C PRO A 97 -1.94 -8.95 9.81
N GLY A 98 -2.71 -7.87 9.71
CA GLY A 98 -3.41 -7.47 8.49
C GLY A 98 -4.89 -7.83 8.46
N ARG A 99 -5.42 -8.47 9.49
CA ARG A 99 -6.87 -8.56 9.67
C ARG A 99 -7.45 -7.17 9.93
N GLY A 100 -8.63 -6.90 9.36
CA GLY A 100 -9.30 -5.63 9.56
C GLY A 100 -10.70 -5.58 8.97
N ARG A 101 -11.25 -4.38 8.93
CA ARG A 101 -12.58 -4.06 8.42
C ARG A 101 -12.51 -2.88 7.46
N LEU A 102 -13.22 -3.00 6.34
CA LEU A 102 -13.44 -1.92 5.38
C LEU A 102 -14.86 -1.37 5.57
N GLY A 103 -14.96 -0.13 6.05
CA GLY A 103 -16.22 0.63 6.10
C GLY A 103 -16.49 1.31 4.77
N HIS A 104 -17.73 1.16 4.29
CA HIS A 104 -18.23 1.72 3.04
C HIS A 104 -19.19 2.91 3.29
N PRO A 105 -19.43 3.79 2.30
CA PRO A 105 -20.34 4.94 2.44
C PRO A 105 -21.80 4.55 2.73
N ASP A 106 -22.22 3.36 2.32
CA ASP A 106 -23.55 2.80 2.54
C ASP A 106 -23.71 2.18 3.94
N GLY A 107 -22.70 2.30 4.80
CA GLY A 107 -22.68 1.73 6.14
C GLY A 107 -22.28 0.26 6.19
N ARG A 108 -22.06 -0.41 5.03
CA ARG A 108 -21.57 -1.78 5.00
C ARG A 108 -20.17 -1.85 5.58
N VAL A 109 -19.90 -2.93 6.32
CA VAL A 109 -18.58 -3.25 6.85
C VAL A 109 -18.15 -4.62 6.34
N THR A 110 -17.03 -4.66 5.62
CA THR A 110 -16.50 -5.89 5.03
C THR A 110 -15.25 -6.33 5.79
N PRO A 111 -15.25 -7.48 6.49
CA PRO A 111 -14.04 -8.01 7.10
C PRO A 111 -13.06 -8.46 6.01
N PHE A 112 -11.77 -8.25 6.22
CA PHE A 112 -10.73 -8.66 5.28
C PHE A 112 -9.45 -9.09 5.98
N GLN A 113 -8.59 -9.76 5.22
CA GLN A 113 -7.20 -10.06 5.57
C GLN A 113 -6.30 -9.43 4.49
N ALA A 114 -5.44 -8.50 4.89
CA ALA A 114 -4.48 -7.88 3.99
C ALA A 114 -3.48 -8.92 3.48
N GLY A 115 -3.15 -8.83 2.18
CA GLY A 115 -2.02 -9.54 1.61
C GLY A 115 -0.70 -8.97 2.12
N ARG A 116 0.28 -9.84 2.36
CA ARG A 116 1.64 -9.43 2.76
C ARG A 116 2.56 -9.47 1.54
N VAL A 117 3.20 -8.35 1.25
CA VAL A 117 4.25 -8.23 0.23
C VAL A 117 5.51 -7.77 0.94
N THR A 118 6.59 -8.56 0.83
CA THR A 118 7.81 -8.39 1.63
C THR A 118 9.03 -8.02 0.80
N GLY A 119 8.94 -8.08 -0.53
CA GLY A 119 10.09 -7.97 -1.43
C GLY A 119 11.03 -9.18 -1.34
N ARG A 120 10.64 -10.24 -0.62
CA ARG A 120 11.46 -11.46 -0.49
C ARG A 120 11.04 -12.45 -1.55
N ILE A 121 11.98 -13.30 -1.95
CA ILE A 121 11.65 -14.51 -2.72
C ILE A 121 10.63 -15.28 -1.90
N PRO A 122 9.42 -15.53 -2.42
CA PRO A 122 8.47 -16.37 -1.73
C PRO A 122 9.16 -17.73 -1.62
N ARG A 123 9.62 -18.05 -0.42
CA ARG A 123 9.86 -19.44 -0.09
C ARG A 123 8.45 -20.01 -0.10
N THR A 124 8.07 -20.66 -1.19
CA THR A 124 7.06 -21.71 -1.09
C THR A 124 7.67 -22.64 -0.06
N ALA A 125 7.26 -22.47 1.20
CA ALA A 125 7.75 -23.23 2.32
C ALA A 125 7.24 -24.66 2.11
N THR A 126 7.91 -25.36 1.21
CA THR A 126 7.80 -26.77 1.02
C THR A 126 9.03 -27.35 1.70
N LEU A 127 9.11 -27.14 3.02
CA LEU A 127 9.60 -28.23 3.86
C LEU A 127 8.56 -29.34 3.74
N ARG A 128 8.56 -30.04 2.60
CA ARG A 128 7.85 -31.31 2.51
C ARG A 128 8.48 -32.21 3.56
N PRO A 129 7.69 -32.81 4.47
CA PRO A 129 8.20 -33.84 5.36
C PRO A 129 8.98 -34.85 4.52
N THR A 130 10.25 -35.07 4.85
CA THR A 130 11.08 -36.06 4.17
C THR A 130 11.16 -37.26 5.08
N VAL A 131 10.71 -38.41 4.60
CA VAL A 131 10.91 -39.69 5.29
C VAL A 131 12.22 -40.25 4.77
N VAL A 132 13.17 -40.50 5.66
CA VAL A 132 14.39 -41.24 5.34
C VAL A 132 14.34 -42.57 6.09
N PRO A 133 14.67 -43.70 5.43
CA PRO A 133 14.79 -44.98 6.12
C PRO A 133 15.89 -44.89 7.19
N LEU A 134 15.59 -45.42 8.37
CA LEU A 134 16.53 -45.51 9.47
C LEU A 134 17.15 -46.91 9.45
N GLU A 135 18.44 -46.98 9.17
CA GLU A 135 19.22 -48.22 9.30
C GLU A 135 19.59 -48.40 10.78
N TRP A 136 19.17 -49.51 11.38
CA TRP A 136 19.32 -49.74 12.82
C TRP A 136 20.79 -49.81 13.25
N GLU A 137 21.69 -50.22 12.37
CA GLU A 137 23.13 -50.28 12.59
C GLU A 137 23.79 -48.89 12.73
N ARG A 138 23.07 -47.82 12.33
CA ARG A 138 23.52 -46.43 12.39
C ARG A 138 22.72 -45.58 13.38
N MET A 139 21.97 -46.23 14.27
CA MET A 139 21.19 -45.55 15.30
C MET A 139 22.11 -44.75 16.22
N GLY A 140 22.06 -43.42 16.13
CA GLY A 140 22.93 -42.51 16.89
C GLY A 140 23.67 -41.51 16.00
N ASP A 141 23.82 -41.79 14.70
CA ASP A 141 24.34 -40.83 13.74
C ASP A 141 23.35 -39.67 13.57
N PRO A 142 23.83 -38.42 13.43
CA PRO A 142 22.95 -37.31 13.09
C PRO A 142 22.26 -37.61 11.75
N PRO A 143 20.95 -37.36 11.62
CA PRO A 143 20.23 -37.62 10.38
C PRO A 143 20.92 -36.88 9.23
N ALA A 144 21.06 -37.58 8.09
CA ALA A 144 21.67 -37.02 6.89
C ALA A 144 20.95 -35.71 6.53
N ARG A 145 21.65 -34.58 6.72
CA ARG A 145 21.08 -33.27 6.41
C ARG A 145 20.90 -33.19 4.91
N ARG A 146 19.66 -33.02 4.45
CA ARG A 146 19.40 -32.69 3.06
C ARG A 146 20.21 -31.43 2.70
N PRO A 147 21.03 -31.45 1.65
CA PRO A 147 21.60 -30.21 1.13
C PRO A 147 20.42 -29.32 0.71
N LEU A 148 20.25 -28.20 1.41
CA LEU A 148 19.36 -27.13 0.98
C LEU A 148 19.94 -26.64 -0.34
N ARG A 149 19.33 -27.08 -1.45
CA ARG A 149 19.58 -26.47 -2.74
C ARG A 149 19.09 -25.04 -2.60
N GLU A 150 20.01 -24.09 -2.57
CA GLU A 150 19.67 -22.68 -2.74
C GLU A 150 18.85 -22.62 -4.02
N LEU A 151 17.54 -22.45 -3.87
CA LEU A 151 16.69 -22.19 -5.01
C LEU A 151 17.21 -20.85 -5.54
N GLY A 152 17.99 -20.90 -6.63
CA GLY A 152 18.58 -19.72 -7.23
C GLY A 152 17.53 -18.62 -7.37
N ASN A 153 17.96 -17.38 -7.18
CA ASN A 153 17.16 -16.15 -7.06
C ASN A 153 15.85 -16.15 -7.89
N GLY A 154 14.78 -16.75 -7.35
CA GLY A 154 13.45 -16.70 -7.94
C GLY A 154 12.85 -15.29 -7.83
N PRO A 155 11.78 -14.96 -8.58
CA PRO A 155 11.14 -13.65 -8.47
C PRO A 155 10.62 -13.42 -7.05
N THR A 156 10.77 -12.19 -6.55
CA THR A 156 10.22 -11.77 -5.26
C THR A 156 8.70 -11.75 -5.30
N ASP A 157 8.04 -11.81 -4.13
CA ASP A 157 6.58 -11.65 -4.03
C ASP A 157 6.10 -10.32 -4.67
N LEU A 158 6.91 -9.26 -4.56
CA LEU A 158 6.69 -7.98 -5.23
C LEU A 158 6.78 -8.09 -6.76
N ALA A 159 7.78 -8.81 -7.29
CA ALA A 159 7.90 -9.04 -8.74
C ALA A 159 6.72 -9.87 -9.27
N LEU A 160 6.23 -10.84 -8.49
CA LEU A 160 5.04 -11.60 -8.81
C LEU A 160 3.79 -10.72 -8.81
N LEU A 161 3.63 -9.84 -7.81
CA LEU A 161 2.52 -8.88 -7.76
C LEU A 161 2.54 -7.92 -8.96
N ALA A 162 3.70 -7.32 -9.25
CA ALA A 162 3.86 -6.43 -10.40
C ALA A 162 3.50 -7.13 -11.71
N SER A 163 3.97 -8.37 -11.90
CA SER A 163 3.63 -9.18 -13.08
C SER A 163 2.14 -9.51 -13.16
N ALA A 164 1.47 -9.75 -12.03
CA ALA A 164 0.04 -9.99 -11.99
C ALA A 164 -0.77 -8.74 -12.34
N LEU A 165 -0.38 -7.57 -11.82
CA LEU A 165 -0.99 -6.28 -12.13
C LEU A 165 -0.84 -5.93 -13.62
N ASP A 166 0.34 -6.13 -14.20
CA ASP A 166 0.60 -5.91 -15.63
C ASP A 166 -0.28 -6.81 -16.52
N ARG A 167 -0.43 -8.09 -16.16
CA ARG A 167 -1.38 -8.99 -16.86
C ARG A 167 -2.83 -8.53 -16.71
N ALA A 168 -3.24 -8.11 -15.52
CA ALA A 168 -4.60 -7.63 -15.28
C ALA A 168 -4.90 -6.36 -16.09
N ALA A 169 -3.96 -5.41 -16.15
CA ALA A 169 -4.07 -4.21 -16.96
C ALA A 169 -4.26 -4.54 -18.45
N ARG A 170 -3.46 -5.46 -18.99
CA ARG A 170 -3.63 -5.94 -20.37
C ARG A 170 -4.98 -6.62 -20.61
N SER A 171 -5.49 -7.39 -19.64
CA SER A 171 -6.78 -8.08 -19.80
C SER A 171 -7.99 -7.16 -19.88
N VAL A 172 -7.85 -5.91 -19.43
CA VAL A 172 -8.90 -4.88 -19.52
C VAL A 172 -8.55 -3.78 -20.52
N GLU A 173 -7.55 -4.01 -21.38
CA GLU A 173 -7.06 -3.04 -22.37
C GLU A 173 -6.75 -1.66 -21.78
N ALA A 174 -6.24 -1.63 -20.53
CA ALA A 174 -5.90 -0.39 -19.88
C ALA A 174 -4.78 0.32 -20.65
N LEU A 175 -5.03 1.56 -21.06
CA LEU A 175 -4.03 2.41 -21.70
C LEU A 175 -2.91 2.72 -20.70
N PRO A 176 -1.62 2.48 -21.04
CA PRO A 176 -0.50 2.87 -20.21
C PRO A 176 -0.53 4.38 -19.94
N VAL A 177 -0.47 4.75 -18.67
CA VAL A 177 -0.43 6.14 -18.26
C VAL A 177 1.04 6.58 -18.24
N PRO A 178 1.41 7.66 -18.95
CA PRO A 178 2.79 8.16 -18.91
C PRO A 178 3.14 8.60 -17.48
N PRO A 179 4.41 8.41 -17.05
CA PRO A 179 4.87 8.90 -15.75
C PRO A 179 4.59 10.40 -15.60
N LEU A 180 4.35 10.83 -14.37
CA LEU A 180 4.34 12.26 -14.02
C LEU A 180 5.75 12.82 -14.25
N ALA A 181 6.01 13.33 -15.45
CA ALA A 181 7.25 14.04 -15.74
C ALA A 181 7.17 15.44 -15.10
N PRO A 182 8.24 15.93 -14.46
CA PRO A 182 8.29 17.32 -14.03
C PRO A 182 8.10 18.21 -15.26
N THR A 183 7.20 19.20 -15.16
CA THR A 183 7.10 20.24 -16.17
C THR A 183 8.41 21.03 -16.12
N SER A 184 9.27 20.85 -17.12
CA SER A 184 10.41 21.73 -17.35
C SER A 184 9.87 23.12 -17.65
N GLY A 185 9.70 23.94 -16.61
CA GLY A 185 9.29 25.32 -16.76
C GLY A 185 10.38 26.06 -17.52
N THR A 186 10.15 26.35 -18.80
CA THR A 186 10.80 27.48 -19.44
C THR A 186 10.29 28.71 -18.73
N ALA A 187 11.04 29.17 -17.73
CA ALA A 187 10.89 30.49 -17.17
C ALA A 187 11.08 31.47 -18.32
N GLY A 188 9.98 31.99 -18.86
CA GLY A 188 10.00 33.13 -19.76
C GLY A 188 10.64 34.28 -19.01
N THR A 189 11.84 34.67 -19.42
CA THR A 189 12.41 35.97 -19.11
C THR A 189 11.48 37.03 -19.66
N ALA A 190 10.60 37.55 -18.81
CA ALA A 190 9.95 38.82 -19.06
C ALA A 190 11.03 39.91 -19.02
N ARG A 191 11.19 40.60 -20.14
CA ARG A 191 11.86 41.90 -20.21
C ARG A 191 10.96 42.98 -19.65
#